data_AF-A0A9E6JB74-F1
#
_entry.id   AF-A0A9E6JB74-F1
#
_cell.length_a   1.000
_cell.length_b   1.000
_cell.length_c   1.000
_cell.angle_alpha   90.00
_cell.angle_beta   90.00
_cell.angle_gamma   90.00
#
_symmetry.space_group_name_H-M   'P 1'
#
loop_
_entity.id
_entity.type
_entity.pdbx_description
1 polymer ?
#
loop_
_entity_poly.entity_id
_entity_poly.type
_entity_poly.pdbx_seq_one_letter_code
_entity_poly.pdbx_strand_id
1 'polypeptide(L)'
;EASMELDRFAEKWDGKYPQISKSWRSNWENLITIFDYPQDIRMVIYTTNAIESLNSVIRKSVKTRKVFPNDDAALKVIFLAIESASKKWTMPIRDWKPALNRFMIEFEEQQAPHI
;
A
#
# COMPACT_ATOMS: atom_id res chain seq x y z
N GLU A 1 1.95 -23.08 1.39
CA GLU A 1 3.15 -22.50 0.75
C GLU A 1 3.67 -21.26 1.49
N ALA A 2 2.89 -20.17 1.59
CA ALA A 2 3.35 -18.91 2.23
C ALA A 2 3.93 -19.06 3.66
N SER A 3 3.32 -19.89 4.52
CA SER A 3 3.86 -20.15 5.86
C SER A 3 5.23 -20.82 5.83
N MET A 4 5.45 -21.77 4.91
CA MET A 4 6.73 -22.48 4.78
C MET A 4 7.83 -21.53 4.29
N GLU A 5 7.48 -20.59 3.40
CA GLU A 5 8.43 -19.56 2.96
C GLU A 5 8.77 -18.57 4.07
N LEU A 6 7.83 -18.26 4.97
CA LEU A 6 8.13 -17.47 6.17
C LEU A 6 9.10 -18.20 7.12
N ASP A 7 8.96 -19.52 7.25
CA ASP A 7 9.89 -20.32 8.05
C ASP A 7 11.29 -20.36 7.44
N ARG A 8 11.41 -20.54 6.12
CA ARG A 8 12.70 -20.45 5.40
C ARG A 8 13.32 -19.07 5.52
N PHE A 9 12.51 -18.01 5.46
CA PHE A 9 12.98 -16.64 5.68
C PHE A 9 13.56 -16.49 7.10
N ALA A 10 12.85 -16.99 8.11
CA ALA A 10 13.26 -16.93 9.51
C ALA A 10 14.58 -17.68 9.73
N GLU A 11 14.73 -18.89 9.20
CA GLU A 11 15.98 -19.68 9.27
C GLU A 11 17.18 -18.89 8.73
N LYS A 12 17.00 -18.15 7.64
CA LYS A 12 18.06 -17.38 6.99
C LYS A 12 18.38 -16.07 7.71
N TRP A 13 17.37 -15.37 8.24
CA TRP A 13 17.52 -13.97 8.64
C TRP A 13 17.38 -13.70 10.14
N ASP A 14 16.83 -14.62 10.93
CA ASP A 14 16.58 -14.37 12.36
C ASP A 14 17.87 -14.18 13.16
N GLY A 15 18.99 -14.77 12.72
CA GLY A 15 20.29 -14.54 13.34
C GLY A 15 20.74 -13.08 13.32
N LYS A 16 20.27 -12.28 12.33
CA LYS A 16 20.61 -10.85 12.18
C LYS A 16 19.44 -9.92 12.47
N TYR A 17 18.22 -10.33 12.12
CA TYR A 17 17.01 -9.51 12.18
C TYR A 17 15.82 -10.27 12.80
N PRO A 18 15.91 -10.72 14.06
CA PRO A 18 14.93 -11.61 14.68
C PRO A 18 13.53 -10.98 14.85
N GLN A 19 13.44 -9.65 14.80
CA GLN A 19 12.14 -8.96 14.95
C GLN A 19 11.29 -9.03 13.70
N ILE A 20 11.86 -9.26 12.51
CA ILE A 20 11.11 -9.26 11.26
C ILE A 20 10.15 -10.45 11.24
N SER A 21 10.66 -11.68 11.35
CA SER A 21 9.82 -12.89 11.35
C SER A 21 8.81 -12.88 12.50
N LYS A 22 9.20 -12.41 13.69
CA LYS A 22 8.31 -12.26 14.84
C LYS A 22 7.13 -11.34 14.54
N SER A 23 7.39 -10.17 13.95
CA SER A 23 6.34 -9.21 13.57
C SER A 23 5.40 -9.77 12.49
N TRP A 24 5.95 -10.50 11.51
CA TRP A 24 5.14 -11.16 10.48
C TRP A 24 4.25 -12.25 11.08
N ARG A 25 4.78 -13.08 11.97
CA ARG A 25 4.01 -14.12 12.67
C ARG A 25 2.92 -13.52 13.57
N SER A 26 3.20 -12.42 14.28
CA SER A 26 2.20 -11.77 15.14
C SER A 26 1.06 -11.12 14.36
N ASN A 27 1.29 -10.76 13.10
CA ASN A 27 0.29 -10.14 12.22
C ASN A 27 -0.19 -11.09 11.11
N TRP A 28 0.10 -12.38 11.24
CA TRP A 28 -0.03 -13.35 10.15
C TRP A 28 -1.46 -13.43 9.59
N GLU A 29 -2.46 -13.44 10.47
CA GLU A 29 -3.87 -13.49 10.09
C GLU A 29 -4.27 -12.32 9.18
N ASN A 30 -3.70 -11.13 9.40
CA ASN A 30 -3.96 -9.97 8.54
C ASN A 30 -3.18 -10.06 7.22
N LEU A 31 -1.92 -10.49 7.28
CA LEU A 31 -1.02 -10.51 6.14
C LEU A 31 -1.41 -11.58 5.11
N ILE A 32 -1.89 -12.74 5.58
CA ILE A 32 -2.19 -13.86 4.68
C ILE A 32 -3.41 -13.59 3.79
N THR A 33 -4.31 -12.67 4.20
CA THR A 33 -5.51 -12.31 3.41
C THR A 33 -5.18 -11.78 2.01
N ILE A 34 -3.97 -11.25 1.80
CA ILE A 34 -3.54 -10.85 0.46
C ILE A 34 -3.57 -12.02 -0.53
N PHE A 35 -3.36 -13.26 -0.06
CA PHE A 35 -3.34 -14.45 -0.90
C PHE A 35 -4.73 -14.93 -1.31
N ASP A 36 -5.79 -14.47 -0.64
CA ASP A 36 -7.18 -14.73 -1.03
C ASP A 36 -7.50 -14.04 -2.37
N TYR A 37 -6.76 -12.97 -2.70
CA TYR A 37 -6.88 -12.32 -3.98
C TYR A 37 -6.11 -13.06 -5.10
N PRO A 38 -6.70 -13.15 -6.30
CA PRO A 38 -6.01 -13.61 -7.50
C PRO A 38 -4.76 -12.80 -7.82
N GLN A 39 -3.82 -13.40 -8.57
CA GLN A 39 -2.54 -12.79 -8.91
C GLN A 39 -2.66 -11.38 -9.51
N ASP A 40 -3.60 -11.17 -10.44
CA ASP A 40 -3.81 -9.88 -11.10
C ASP A 40 -4.13 -8.75 -10.11
N ILE A 41 -4.95 -9.05 -9.09
CA ILE A 41 -5.29 -8.12 -8.03
C ILE A 41 -4.10 -7.92 -7.08
N ARG A 42 -3.41 -9.01 -6.70
CA ARG A 42 -2.22 -8.94 -5.83
C ARG A 42 -1.12 -8.08 -6.43
N MET A 43 -0.91 -8.13 -7.74
CA MET A 43 0.10 -7.30 -8.41
C MET A 43 -0.17 -5.81 -8.19
N VAL A 44 -1.44 -5.38 -8.28
CA VAL A 44 -1.81 -3.98 -8.02
C VAL A 44 -1.59 -3.63 -6.55
N ILE A 45 -2.03 -4.46 -5.61
CA ILE A 45 -1.89 -4.22 -4.16
C ILE A 45 -0.41 -4.13 -3.75
N TYR A 46 0.44 -5.00 -4.30
CA TYR A 46 1.86 -5.08 -3.96
C TYR A 46 2.64 -3.85 -4.43
N THR A 47 2.14 -3.08 -5.41
CA THR A 47 2.84 -1.86 -5.86
C THR A 47 2.77 -0.76 -4.81
N THR A 48 3.71 -0.75 -3.87
CA THR A 48 3.85 0.31 -2.85
C THR A 48 4.24 1.66 -3.46
N ASN A 49 4.68 1.69 -4.73
CA ASN A 49 5.13 2.90 -5.44
C ASN A 49 4.16 4.09 -5.33
N ALA A 50 2.85 3.87 -5.40
CA ALA A 50 1.88 4.95 -5.28
C ALA A 50 1.89 5.58 -3.87
N ILE A 51 1.87 4.72 -2.84
CA ILE A 51 1.89 5.13 -1.43
C ILE A 51 3.26 5.75 -1.07
N GLU A 52 4.35 5.15 -1.53
CA GLU A 52 5.72 5.65 -1.30
C GLU A 52 5.96 7.00 -1.97
N SER A 53 5.49 7.17 -3.22
CA SER A 53 5.55 8.43 -3.95
C SER A 53 4.81 9.54 -3.21
N LEU A 54 3.58 9.27 -2.74
CA LEU A 54 2.81 10.21 -1.94
C LEU A 54 3.50 10.54 -0.61
N ASN A 55 3.98 9.53 0.11
CA ASN A 55 4.73 9.71 1.36
C ASN A 55 6.01 10.54 1.15
N SER A 56 6.69 10.38 0.02
CA SER A 56 7.86 11.19 -0.34
C SER A 56 7.49 12.66 -0.54
N VAL A 57 6.38 12.93 -1.24
CA VAL A 57 5.83 14.29 -1.40
C VAL A 57 5.49 14.90 -0.05
N ILE A 58 4.76 14.18 0.81
CA ILE A 58 4.38 14.66 2.14
C ILE A 58 5.63 14.96 2.98
N ARG A 59 6.59 14.02 3.05
CA ARG A 59 7.86 14.21 3.77
C ARG A 59 8.62 15.43 3.28
N LYS A 60 8.67 15.65 1.96
CA LYS A 60 9.33 16.84 1.39
C LYS A 60 8.65 18.14 1.81
N SER A 61 7.32 18.16 1.83
CA SER A 61 6.52 19.35 2.17
C SER A 61 6.57 19.73 3.65
N VAL A 62 6.74 18.74 4.54
CA VAL A 62 6.88 18.99 5.99
C VAL A 62 8.35 19.22 6.40
N LYS A 63 9.33 18.70 5.65
CA LYS A 63 10.76 18.87 5.99
C LYS A 63 11.20 20.34 6.09
N THR A 64 10.59 21.22 5.29
CA THR A 64 10.87 22.67 5.31
C THR A 64 10.19 23.40 6.46
N ARG A 65 9.21 22.77 7.13
CA ARG A 65 8.42 23.34 8.23
C ARG A 65 8.44 22.39 9.43
N LYS A 66 9.49 22.48 10.25
CA LYS A 66 9.71 21.57 11.39
C LYS A 66 8.70 21.74 12.53
N VAL A 67 8.07 22.91 12.63
CA VAL A 67 7.08 23.22 13.67
C VAL A 67 5.88 23.87 13.01
N PHE A 68 4.68 23.44 13.39
CA PHE A 68 3.42 24.03 12.97
C PHE A 68 2.79 24.76 14.17
N PRO A 69 2.13 25.91 13.94
CA PRO A 69 1.50 26.67 15.02
C PRO A 69 0.23 25.98 15.59
N ASN A 70 -0.42 25.14 14.80
CA ASN A 70 -1.57 24.31 15.18
C ASN A 70 -1.78 23.18 14.15
N ASP A 71 -2.72 22.28 14.44
CA ASP A 71 -3.03 21.12 13.60
C ASP A 71 -3.62 21.53 12.25
N ASP A 72 -4.45 22.58 12.19
CA ASP A 72 -5.03 23.10 10.94
C ASP A 72 -3.96 23.56 9.95
N ALA A 73 -2.90 24.20 10.45
CA ALA A 73 -1.76 24.61 9.63
C ALA A 73 -1.01 23.40 9.06
N ALA A 74 -0.86 22.32 9.82
CA ALA A 74 -0.26 21.07 9.36
C ALA A 74 -1.14 20.40 8.28
N LEU A 75 -2.44 20.28 8.55
CA LEU A 75 -3.42 19.72 7.62
C LEU A 75 -3.44 20.49 6.29
N LYS A 76 -3.43 21.83 6.34
CA LYS A 76 -3.42 22.67 5.14
C LYS A 76 -2.17 22.44 4.28
N VAL A 77 -1.00 22.29 4.90
CA VAL A 77 0.26 22.02 4.15
C VAL A 77 0.22 20.64 3.50
N ILE A 78 -0.27 19.62 4.21
CA ILE A 78 -0.42 18.28 3.65
C ILE A 78 -1.43 18.30 2.50
N PHE A 79 -2.59 18.91 2.68
CA PHE A 79 -3.62 19.04 1.65
C PHE A 79 -3.08 19.67 0.36
N LEU A 80 -2.43 20.83 0.45
CA LEU A 80 -1.87 21.53 -0.71
C LEU A 80 -0.77 20.71 -1.40
N ALA A 81 0.02 19.94 -0.63
CA ALA A 81 1.03 19.06 -1.19
C ALA A 81 0.41 17.91 -2.00
N ILE A 82 -0.66 17.30 -1.47
CA ILE A 82 -1.40 16.21 -2.14
C ILE A 82 -2.08 16.76 -3.39
N GLU A 83 -2.78 17.89 -3.29
CA GLU A 83 -3.43 18.55 -4.44
C GLU A 83 -2.43 18.90 -5.54
N SER A 84 -1.25 19.40 -5.19
CA SER A 84 -0.22 19.69 -6.18
C SER A 84 0.35 18.42 -6.83
N ALA A 85 0.45 17.31 -6.10
CA ALA A 85 0.95 16.04 -6.62
C ALA A 85 -0.09 15.35 -7.51
N SER A 86 -1.37 15.40 -7.14
CA SER A 86 -2.45 14.74 -7.87
C SER A 86 -2.60 15.26 -9.30
N LYS A 87 -2.27 16.53 -9.54
CA LYS A 87 -2.20 17.13 -10.90
C LYS A 87 -1.28 16.37 -11.87
N LYS A 88 -0.35 15.55 -11.36
CA LYS A 88 0.59 14.75 -12.17
C LYS A 88 0.15 13.29 -12.33
N TRP A 89 -0.94 12.86 -11.69
CA TRP A 89 -1.46 11.49 -11.77
C TRP A 89 -2.31 11.30 -13.03
N THR A 90 -1.67 11.41 -14.19
CA THR A 90 -2.33 11.30 -15.50
C THR A 90 -2.30 9.89 -16.09
N MET A 91 -1.43 9.02 -15.56
CA MET A 91 -1.25 7.66 -16.04
C MET A 91 -2.01 6.66 -15.18
N PRO A 92 -2.66 5.65 -15.78
CA PRO A 92 -3.34 4.59 -15.03
C PRO A 92 -2.33 3.73 -14.25
N ILE A 93 -2.81 3.08 -13.19
CA ILE A 93 -2.02 2.13 -12.43
C ILE A 93 -1.58 0.98 -13.36
N ARG A 94 -0.33 0.53 -13.19
CA ARG A 94 0.21 -0.61 -13.94
C ARG A 94 -0.64 -1.85 -13.65
N ASP A 95 -0.93 -2.65 -14.68
CA ASP A 95 -1.72 -3.88 -14.57
C ASP A 95 -3.17 -3.68 -14.07
N TRP A 96 -3.67 -2.43 -14.10
CA TRP A 96 -5.03 -2.10 -13.65
C TRP A 96 -6.13 -2.75 -14.47
N LYS A 97 -5.99 -2.83 -15.80
CA LYS A 97 -7.03 -3.43 -16.67
C LYS A 97 -7.25 -4.93 -16.38
N PRO A 98 -6.19 -5.78 -16.34
CA PRO A 98 -6.33 -7.17 -15.89
C PRO A 98 -6.95 -7.29 -14.50
N ALA A 99 -6.47 -6.49 -13.53
CA ALA A 99 -7.00 -6.51 -12.18
C ALA A 99 -8.49 -6.15 -12.12
N LEU A 100 -8.92 -5.11 -12.86
CA LEU A 100 -10.31 -4.69 -12.96
C LEU A 100 -11.21 -5.80 -13.52
N ASN A 101 -10.77 -6.49 -14.58
CA ASN A 101 -11.49 -7.64 -15.11
C ASN A 101 -11.67 -8.72 -14.05
N ARG A 102 -10.64 -8.98 -13.24
CA ARG A 102 -10.74 -9.96 -12.17
C ARG A 102 -11.63 -9.50 -11.02
N PHE A 103 -11.58 -8.21 -10.65
CA PHE A 103 -12.50 -7.63 -9.66
C PHE A 103 -13.96 -7.77 -10.08
N MET A 104 -14.27 -7.54 -11.36
CA MET A 104 -15.64 -7.70 -11.87
C MET A 104 -16.16 -9.14 -11.75
N ILE A 105 -15.28 -10.13 -11.90
CA ILE A 105 -15.65 -11.56 -11.78
C ILE A 105 -15.79 -11.97 -10.31
N GLU A 106 -14.84 -11.61 -9.45
CA GLU A 106 -14.80 -12.06 -8.05
C GLU A 106 -15.82 -11.34 -7.16
N PHE A 107 -16.21 -10.11 -7.51
CA PHE A 107 -17.07 -9.25 -6.70
C PHE A 107 -18.31 -8.76 -7.48
N GLU A 108 -18.86 -9.61 -8.35
CA GLU A 108 -20.01 -9.29 -9.22
C GLU A 108 -21.20 -8.73 -8.42
N GLU A 109 -21.51 -9.29 -7.25
CA GLU A 109 -22.61 -8.84 -6.39
C GLU A 109 -22.42 -7.44 -5.80
N GLN A 110 -21.18 -6.93 -5.76
CA GLN A 110 -20.85 -5.60 -5.23
C GLN A 110 -20.88 -4.50 -6.32
N GLN A 111 -21.18 -4.87 -7.58
CA GLN A 111 -21.06 -3.99 -8.75
C GLN A 111 -22.36 -3.25 -9.15
N ALA A 112 -23.48 -3.37 -8.41
CA ALA A 112 -24.72 -2.61 -8.71
C ALA A 112 -25.16 -1.68 -7.56
N PRO A 113 -25.56 -0.40 -7.79
CA PRO A 113 -25.96 0.24 -9.06
C PRO A 113 -25.29 1.62 -9.30
N HIS A 114 -24.04 1.66 -9.79
CA HIS A 114 -23.41 2.94 -10.21
C HIS A 114 -22.76 2.89 -11.60
N ILE A 115 -23.23 1.98 -12.47
CA ILE A 115 -23.05 2.09 -13.92
C ILE A 115 -24.34 2.67 -14.51
#